data_AF-A0A368QWY0-F1
#
_entry.id   AF-A0A368QWY0-F1
#
_cell.length_a   1.000
_cell.length_b   1.000
_cell.length_c   1.000
_cell.angle_alpha   90.00
_cell.angle_beta   90.00
_cell.angle_gamma   90.00
#
_symmetry.space_group_name_H-M   'P 1'
#
loop_
_entity.id
_entity.type
_entity.pdbx_description
1 polymer ?
#
loop_
_entity_poly.entity_id
_entity_poly.type
_entity_poly.pdbx_seq_one_letter_code
_entity_poly.pdbx_strand_id
1 'polypeptide(L)'
;MWMLDVRKQLTISPNVATKVVRTLVGHGLLKEVSDVRHRSRKIFMATDFQPSDEITGGTWYHDGRLDTDAVSAVRRRCQAQVEKLGAATVQMIHHGILRDDPKAGYTIDEVRDIVKTMVLDKVLEEVKSTGEGDFAAVRSGTICYRLAGAAQGGMMEGIPCGVCPRIDECSPDGVISPSTCVYYKKWLQMDF
;
A
#
# COMPACT_ATOMS: atom_id res chain seq x y z
N MET A 1 -25.87 2.50 -10.76
CA MET A 1 -27.08 1.67 -10.57
C MET A 1 -26.69 0.19 -10.58
N TRP A 2 -27.21 -0.60 -9.65
CA TRP A 2 -26.82 -2.00 -9.50
C TRP A 2 -27.73 -2.91 -10.31
N MET A 3 -27.24 -4.08 -10.75
CA MET A 3 -28.10 -5.04 -11.46
C MET A 3 -29.34 -5.46 -10.64
N LEU A 4 -29.22 -5.48 -9.31
CA LEU A 4 -30.34 -5.73 -8.40
C LEU A 4 -31.37 -4.59 -8.41
N ASP A 5 -30.91 -3.34 -8.50
CA ASP A 5 -31.80 -2.16 -8.57
C ASP A 5 -32.49 -2.09 -9.93
N VAL A 6 -31.77 -2.38 -11.02
CA VAL A 6 -32.34 -2.51 -12.38
C VAL A 6 -33.46 -3.55 -12.39
N ARG A 7 -33.25 -4.70 -11.74
CA ARG A 7 -34.26 -5.76 -11.62
C ARG A 7 -35.47 -5.33 -10.79
N LYS A 8 -35.25 -4.62 -9.69
CA LYS A 8 -36.33 -4.13 -8.82
C LYS A 8 -37.16 -3.03 -9.49
N GLN A 9 -36.55 -2.14 -10.26
CA GLN A 9 -37.23 -1.00 -10.88
C GLN A 9 -37.94 -1.36 -12.20
N LEU A 10 -37.38 -2.26 -13.01
CA LEU A 10 -37.91 -2.54 -14.34
C LEU A 10 -38.90 -3.71 -14.40
N THR A 11 -39.10 -4.46 -13.30
CA THR A 11 -40.04 -5.60 -13.22
C THR A 11 -39.91 -6.61 -14.38
N ILE A 12 -38.71 -6.74 -14.95
CA ILE A 12 -38.38 -7.62 -16.07
C ILE A 12 -37.66 -8.89 -15.60
N SER A 13 -37.71 -9.94 -16.42
CA SER A 13 -37.02 -11.18 -16.10
C SER A 13 -35.50 -10.98 -16.03
N PRO A 14 -34.79 -11.70 -15.14
CA PRO A 14 -33.35 -11.52 -14.93
C PRO A 14 -32.51 -11.65 -16.21
N ASN A 15 -32.92 -12.57 -17.09
CA ASN A 15 -32.21 -12.88 -18.33
C ASN A 15 -32.36 -11.75 -19.36
N VAL A 16 -33.53 -11.12 -19.44
CA VAL A 16 -33.78 -9.99 -20.33
C VAL A 16 -33.02 -8.76 -19.83
N ALA A 17 -33.06 -8.49 -18.52
CA ALA A 17 -32.30 -7.39 -17.92
C ALA A 17 -30.80 -7.49 -18.24
N THR A 18 -30.21 -8.68 -18.08
CA THR A 18 -28.78 -8.88 -18.37
C THR A 18 -28.46 -8.72 -19.86
N LYS A 19 -29.34 -9.15 -20.77
CA LYS A 19 -29.16 -8.92 -22.21
C LYS A 19 -29.19 -7.44 -22.56
N VAL A 20 -30.20 -6.71 -22.09
CA VAL A 20 -30.35 -5.27 -22.35
C VAL A 20 -29.17 -4.48 -21.82
N VAL A 21 -28.73 -4.75 -20.58
CA VAL A 21 -27.55 -4.08 -20.00
C VAL A 21 -26.30 -4.36 -20.83
N ARG A 22 -26.07 -5.61 -21.27
CA ARG A 22 -24.93 -5.94 -22.15
C ARG A 22 -25.00 -5.23 -23.50
N THR A 23 -26.18 -5.13 -24.10
CA THR A 23 -26.39 -4.38 -25.34
C THR A 23 -26.08 -2.90 -25.14
N LEU A 24 -26.56 -2.28 -24.06
CA LEU A 24 -26.30 -0.88 -23.72
C LEU A 24 -24.81 -0.61 -23.43
N VAL A 25 -24.10 -1.55 -22.81
CA VAL A 25 -22.65 -1.50 -22.64
C VAL A 25 -21.93 -1.62 -23.98
N GLY A 26 -22.36 -2.55 -24.84
CA GLY A 26 -21.80 -2.74 -26.19
C GLY A 26 -21.99 -1.52 -27.10
N HIS A 27 -23.07 -0.77 -26.93
CA HIS A 27 -23.32 0.50 -27.63
C HIS A 27 -22.61 1.70 -26.98
N GLY A 28 -21.88 1.51 -25.88
CA GLY A 28 -21.13 2.58 -25.22
C GLY A 28 -22.00 3.60 -24.45
N LEU A 29 -23.27 3.27 -24.16
CA LEU A 29 -24.16 4.13 -23.36
C LEU A 29 -23.99 3.91 -21.86
N LEU A 30 -23.61 2.69 -21.47
CA LEU A 30 -23.29 2.33 -20.09
C LEU A 30 -21.86 1.84 -20.00
N LYS A 31 -21.16 2.22 -18.93
CA LYS A 31 -19.91 1.60 -18.51
C LYS A 31 -20.10 0.76 -17.26
N GLU A 32 -19.31 -0.30 -17.18
CA GLU A 32 -19.25 -1.18 -16.01
C GLU A 32 -18.08 -0.76 -15.12
N VAL A 33 -18.37 -0.49 -13.85
CA VAL A 33 -17.36 -0.13 -12.84
C VAL A 33 -17.40 -1.17 -11.73
N SER A 34 -16.25 -1.71 -11.37
CA SER A 34 -16.09 -2.61 -10.22
C SER A 34 -16.02 -1.82 -8.92
N ASP A 35 -16.76 -2.26 -7.89
CA ASP A 35 -16.68 -1.68 -6.56
C ASP A 35 -15.44 -2.24 -5.82
N VAL A 36 -14.52 -1.37 -5.40
CA VAL A 36 -13.31 -1.77 -4.68
C VAL A 36 -13.60 -2.43 -3.33
N ARG A 37 -14.64 -1.96 -2.62
CA ARG A 37 -15.06 -2.52 -1.32
C ARG A 37 -15.73 -3.87 -1.49
N HIS A 38 -16.40 -4.06 -2.63
CA HIS A 38 -17.07 -5.30 -2.95
C HIS A 38 -16.83 -5.75 -4.39
N ARG A 39 -15.67 -6.37 -4.62
CA ARG A 39 -15.20 -6.78 -5.96
C ARG A 39 -16.17 -7.67 -6.75
N SER A 40 -17.09 -8.38 -6.10
CA SER A 40 -18.11 -9.20 -6.76
C SER A 40 -19.29 -8.39 -7.30
N ARG A 41 -19.41 -7.12 -6.94
CA ARG A 41 -20.50 -6.21 -7.33
C ARG A 41 -20.03 -5.31 -8.46
N LYS A 42 -20.80 -5.34 -9.56
CA LYS A 42 -20.61 -4.51 -10.75
C LYS A 42 -21.67 -3.42 -10.75
N ILE A 43 -21.23 -2.17 -10.82
CA ILE A 43 -22.08 -0.99 -10.86
C ILE A 43 -22.09 -0.49 -12.31
N PHE A 44 -23.29 -0.31 -12.85
CA PHE A 44 -23.47 0.25 -14.19
C PHE A 44 -23.82 1.73 -14.06
N MET A 45 -23.17 2.57 -14.85
CA MET A 45 -23.45 4.01 -14.91
C MET A 45 -23.31 4.50 -16.34
N ALA A 46 -23.91 5.66 -16.64
CA ALA A 46 -23.78 6.26 -17.95
C ALA A 46 -22.31 6.60 -18.23
N THR A 47 -21.90 6.48 -19.49
CA THR A 47 -20.48 6.60 -19.89
C THR A 47 -19.89 7.97 -19.55
N ASP A 48 -20.70 9.00 -19.67
CA ASP A 48 -20.42 10.41 -19.35
C ASP A 48 -20.27 10.70 -17.85
N PHE A 49 -20.76 9.82 -16.96
CA PHE A 49 -20.71 10.07 -15.53
C PHE A 49 -19.38 9.62 -14.91
N GLN A 50 -18.70 10.51 -14.17
CA GLN A 50 -17.48 10.15 -13.45
C GLN A 50 -17.84 9.31 -12.20
N PRO A 51 -17.30 8.09 -12.04
CA PRO A 51 -17.48 7.35 -10.80
C PRO A 51 -16.76 8.06 -9.64
N SER A 52 -17.30 7.97 -8.43
CA SER A 52 -16.67 8.52 -7.23
C SER A 52 -15.47 7.68 -6.80
N ASP A 53 -14.45 8.32 -6.23
CA ASP A 53 -13.23 7.67 -5.74
C ASP A 53 -13.49 6.61 -4.67
N GLU A 54 -14.58 6.76 -3.89
CA GLU A 54 -15.00 5.76 -2.90
C GLU A 54 -15.38 4.40 -3.52
N ILE A 55 -15.78 4.40 -4.80
CA ILE A 55 -16.18 3.19 -5.53
C ILE A 55 -15.00 2.66 -6.35
N THR A 56 -14.26 3.53 -7.03
CA THR A 56 -13.13 3.14 -7.89
C THR A 56 -11.85 2.87 -7.12
N GLY A 57 -11.73 3.36 -5.89
CA GLY A 57 -10.49 3.33 -5.09
C GLY A 57 -9.54 4.50 -5.38
N GLY A 58 -9.92 5.44 -6.25
CA GLY A 58 -9.10 6.59 -6.64
C GLY A 58 -7.90 6.22 -7.51
N THR A 59 -6.88 7.08 -7.48
CA THR A 59 -5.69 7.04 -8.37
C THR A 59 -4.88 5.74 -8.30
N TRP A 60 -4.93 5.01 -7.18
CA TRP A 60 -4.15 3.78 -7.00
C TRP A 60 -4.83 2.53 -7.56
N TYR A 61 -6.08 2.61 -8.00
CA TYR A 61 -6.85 1.47 -8.44
C TYR A 61 -7.18 1.55 -9.93
N HIS A 62 -6.98 0.43 -10.62
CA HIS A 62 -7.39 0.24 -12.01
C HIS A 62 -8.26 -1.01 -12.09
N ASP A 63 -9.45 -0.89 -12.68
CA ASP A 63 -10.45 -1.96 -12.79
C ASP A 63 -10.77 -2.69 -11.46
N GLY A 64 -10.73 -1.95 -10.34
CA GLY A 64 -11.03 -2.48 -9.00
C GLY A 64 -9.90 -3.29 -8.37
N ARG A 65 -8.70 -3.26 -8.97
CA ARG A 65 -7.47 -3.83 -8.42
C ARG A 65 -6.50 -2.70 -8.10
N LEU A 66 -5.79 -2.85 -6.98
CA LEU A 66 -4.70 -1.94 -6.62
C LEU A 66 -3.56 -2.13 -7.61
N ASP A 67 -3.13 -1.03 -8.23
CA ASP A 67 -1.93 -0.99 -9.06
C ASP A 67 -0.69 -0.93 -8.16
N THR A 68 -0.15 -2.11 -7.87
CA THR A 68 1.02 -2.26 -7.01
C THR A 68 2.27 -1.65 -7.64
N ASP A 69 2.34 -1.60 -8.97
CA ASP A 69 3.51 -1.09 -9.68
C ASP A 69 3.52 0.44 -9.64
N ALA A 70 2.37 1.08 -9.83
CA ALA A 70 2.20 2.52 -9.64
C ALA A 70 2.54 2.95 -8.21
N VAL A 71 1.98 2.26 -7.20
CA VAL A 71 2.28 2.53 -5.78
C VAL A 71 3.78 2.36 -5.50
N SER A 72 4.39 1.28 -5.99
CA SER A 72 5.82 1.01 -5.81
C SER A 72 6.70 2.07 -6.49
N ALA A 73 6.29 2.56 -7.67
CA ALA A 73 6.99 3.62 -8.37
C ALA A 73 6.99 4.92 -7.57
N VAL A 74 5.85 5.31 -6.98
CA VAL A 74 5.76 6.52 -6.13
C VAL A 74 6.57 6.35 -4.86
N ARG A 75 6.52 5.17 -4.22
CA ARG A 75 7.33 4.87 -3.04
C ARG A 75 8.82 5.04 -3.31
N ARG A 76 9.32 4.49 -4.42
CA ARG A 76 10.74 4.66 -4.81
C ARG A 76 11.11 6.12 -5.00
N ARG A 77 10.24 6.91 -5.64
CA ARG A 77 10.47 8.35 -5.85
C ARG A 77 10.44 9.14 -4.55
N CYS A 78 9.51 8.83 -3.64
CA CYS A 78 9.47 9.44 -2.31
C CYS A 78 10.75 9.16 -1.54
N GLN A 79 11.19 7.89 -1.53
CA GLN A 79 12.43 7.47 -0.89
C GLN A 79 13.64 8.22 -1.47
N ALA A 80 13.77 8.29 -2.80
CA ALA A 80 14.86 8.99 -3.46
C ALA A 80 14.92 10.50 -3.10
N GLN A 81 13.77 11.17 -2.95
CA GLN A 81 13.75 12.57 -2.51
C GLN A 81 14.22 12.72 -1.06
N VAL A 82 13.79 11.82 -0.16
CA VAL A 82 14.23 11.84 1.24
C VAL A 82 15.72 11.57 1.35
N GLU A 83 16.23 10.58 0.62
CA GLU A 83 17.67 10.27 0.54
C GLU A 83 18.51 11.45 0.07
N LYS A 84 18.05 12.14 -0.99
CA LYS A 84 18.76 13.29 -1.55
C LYS A 84 18.79 14.49 -0.61
N LEU A 85 17.75 14.67 0.20
CA LEU A 85 17.58 15.84 1.08
C LEU A 85 18.02 15.58 2.53
N GLY A 86 18.29 14.32 2.90
CA GLY A 86 18.51 13.87 4.28
C GLY A 86 17.18 13.79 5.05
N ALA A 87 16.49 14.93 5.19
CA ALA A 87 15.15 15.02 5.73
C ALA A 87 14.25 15.91 4.86
N ALA A 88 13.02 15.49 4.62
CA ALA A 88 12.09 16.20 3.74
C ALA A 88 10.67 16.26 4.32
N THR A 89 9.98 17.38 4.08
CA THR A 89 8.53 17.47 4.34
C THR A 89 7.75 16.88 3.16
N VAL A 90 6.46 16.56 3.35
CA VAL A 90 5.59 16.09 2.25
C VAL A 90 5.60 17.06 1.06
N GLN A 91 5.62 18.37 1.33
CA GLN A 91 5.68 19.42 0.30
C GLN A 91 6.98 19.33 -0.52
N MET A 92 8.11 19.14 0.15
CA MET A 92 9.41 19.01 -0.51
C MET A 92 9.49 17.74 -1.35
N ILE A 93 8.95 16.62 -0.85
CA ILE A 93 8.87 15.37 -1.58
C ILE A 93 7.99 15.55 -2.83
N HIS A 94 6.79 16.10 -2.69
CA HIS A 94 5.86 16.34 -3.79
C HIS A 94 6.48 17.25 -4.87
N HIS A 95 7.09 18.37 -4.47
CA HIS A 95 7.76 19.28 -5.39
C HIS A 95 8.98 18.64 -6.07
N GLY A 96 9.75 17.83 -5.33
CA GLY A 96 10.88 17.07 -5.87
C GLY A 96 10.45 16.05 -6.92
N ILE A 97 9.35 15.33 -6.67
CA ILE A 97 8.75 14.40 -7.63
C ILE A 97 8.28 15.13 -8.88
N LEU A 98 7.59 16.27 -8.72
CA LEU A 98 7.10 17.06 -9.86
C LEU A 98 8.24 17.61 -10.72
N ARG A 99 9.36 18.01 -10.09
CA ARG A 99 10.56 18.46 -10.80
C ARG A 99 11.20 17.34 -11.60
N ASP A 100 11.31 16.15 -11.00
CA ASP A 100 12.01 15.02 -11.61
C ASP A 100 11.13 14.27 -12.63
N ASP A 101 9.80 14.31 -12.47
CA ASP A 101 8.82 13.81 -13.43
C ASP A 101 7.52 14.64 -13.44
N PRO A 102 7.46 15.67 -14.29
CA PRO A 102 6.29 16.54 -14.40
C PRO A 102 5.00 15.83 -14.85
N LYS A 103 5.11 14.65 -15.46
CA LYS A 103 3.97 13.90 -15.99
C LYS A 103 3.33 12.98 -14.97
N ALA A 104 3.96 12.81 -13.80
CA ALA A 104 3.52 11.87 -12.78
C ALA A 104 2.15 12.24 -12.18
N GLY A 105 1.79 13.54 -12.16
CA GLY A 105 0.43 14.01 -11.89
C GLY A 105 -0.10 13.77 -10.47
N TYR A 106 0.73 13.32 -9.52
CA TYR A 106 0.28 12.99 -8.16
C TYR A 106 -0.16 14.22 -7.38
N THR A 107 -1.26 14.09 -6.64
CA THR A 107 -1.69 15.10 -5.67
C THR A 107 -0.82 15.04 -4.42
N ILE A 108 -0.86 16.11 -3.62
CA ILE A 108 -0.11 16.13 -2.37
C ILE A 108 -0.64 15.09 -1.36
N ASP A 109 -1.95 14.84 -1.35
CA ASP A 109 -2.56 13.91 -0.41
C ASP A 109 -2.24 12.46 -0.78
N GLU A 110 -2.15 12.15 -2.06
CA GLU A 110 -1.61 10.86 -2.54
C GLU A 110 -0.19 10.62 -2.05
N VAL A 111 0.70 11.62 -2.20
CA VAL A 111 2.08 11.52 -1.68
C VAL A 111 2.09 11.38 -0.16
N ARG A 112 1.23 12.14 0.54
CA ARG A 112 1.10 12.07 2.00
C ARG A 112 0.73 10.68 2.48
N ASP A 113 -0.24 10.04 1.83
CA ASP A 113 -0.69 8.72 2.21
C ASP A 113 0.37 7.66 1.92
N ILE A 114 1.07 7.76 0.78
CA ILE A 114 2.23 6.90 0.50
C ILE A 114 3.31 7.06 1.58
N VAL A 115 3.67 8.29 1.95
CA VAL A 115 4.68 8.54 3.00
C VAL A 115 4.23 7.95 4.34
N LYS A 116 2.96 8.09 4.73
CA LYS A 116 2.43 7.43 5.94
C LYS A 116 2.59 5.91 5.89
N THR A 117 2.29 5.27 4.75
CA THR A 117 2.51 3.83 4.61
C THR A 117 3.99 3.46 4.76
N MET A 118 4.90 4.26 4.21
CA MET A 118 6.34 4.03 4.36
C MET A 118 6.83 4.20 5.81
N VAL A 119 6.18 5.05 6.60
CA VAL A 119 6.44 5.18 8.05
C VAL A 119 5.96 3.94 8.81
N LEU A 120 4.80 3.41 8.45
CA LEU A 120 4.29 2.16 9.03
C LEU A 120 5.22 0.97 8.72
N ASP A 121 5.73 0.92 7.48
CA ASP A 121 6.66 -0.11 7.03
C ASP A 121 8.10 0.08 7.55
N LYS A 122 8.33 1.07 8.43
CA LYS A 122 9.65 1.40 8.99
C LYS A 122 10.72 1.69 7.93
N VAL A 123 10.31 2.14 6.74
CA VAL A 123 11.23 2.64 5.70
C VAL A 123 11.59 4.10 5.99
N LEU A 124 10.60 4.87 6.46
CA LEU A 124 10.77 6.25 6.87
C LEU A 124 10.45 6.39 8.36
N GLU A 125 11.00 7.44 8.98
CA GLU A 125 10.62 7.86 10.33
C GLU A 125 10.15 9.31 10.32
N GLU A 126 9.10 9.58 11.09
CA GLU A 126 8.59 10.94 11.30
C GLU A 126 9.34 11.58 12.48
N VAL A 127 9.90 12.76 12.24
CA VAL A 127 10.74 13.48 13.19
C VAL A 127 10.44 14.98 13.15
N LYS A 128 10.79 15.69 14.22
CA LYS A 128 10.81 17.17 14.21
C LYS A 128 12.19 17.64 13.80
N SER A 129 12.24 18.49 12.77
CA SER A 129 13.47 19.10 12.30
C SER A 129 14.19 19.85 13.43
N THR A 130 15.51 19.66 13.55
CA THR A 130 16.39 20.50 14.38
C THR A 130 16.80 21.77 13.65
N GLY A 131 16.74 21.79 12.31
CA GLY A 131 17.22 22.87 11.45
C GLY A 131 18.71 22.83 11.13
N GLU A 132 19.42 21.77 11.54
CA GLU A 132 20.86 21.60 11.39
C GLU A 132 21.21 20.24 10.78
N GLY A 133 22.38 20.11 10.16
CA GLY A 133 22.85 18.86 9.54
C GLY A 133 21.88 18.34 8.46
N ASP A 134 21.45 17.07 8.60
CA ASP A 134 20.48 16.43 7.70
C ASP A 134 19.12 17.15 7.67
N PHE A 135 18.86 18.04 8.62
CA PHE A 135 17.64 18.83 8.71
C PHE A 135 17.80 20.27 8.21
N ALA A 136 18.96 20.67 7.67
CA ALA A 136 19.24 22.05 7.27
C ALA A 136 18.24 22.62 6.24
N ALA A 137 17.67 21.76 5.39
CA ALA A 137 16.67 22.14 4.41
C ALA A 137 15.25 22.34 4.98
N VAL A 138 15.03 22.02 6.26
CA VAL A 138 13.72 22.08 6.93
C VAL A 138 13.80 23.00 8.15
N ARG A 139 12.89 23.97 8.26
CA ARG A 139 12.83 24.86 9.43
C ARG A 139 12.69 24.06 10.74
N SER A 140 13.48 24.45 11.75
CA SER A 140 13.43 23.86 13.10
C SER A 140 12.00 23.82 13.66
N GLY A 141 11.63 22.72 14.30
CA GLY A 141 10.31 22.45 14.87
C GLY A 141 9.25 21.94 13.87
N THR A 142 9.56 21.93 12.57
CA THR A 142 8.64 21.41 11.54
C THR A 142 8.70 19.89 11.48
N ILE A 143 7.56 19.24 11.29
CA ILE A 143 7.49 17.77 11.08
C ILE A 143 8.04 17.45 9.68
N CYS A 144 8.99 16.52 9.63
CA CYS A 144 9.58 16.00 8.40
C CYS A 144 9.87 14.50 8.51
N TYR A 145 10.26 13.92 7.39
CA TYR A 145 10.55 12.50 7.23
C TYR A 145 12.00 12.30 6.83
N ARG A 146 12.66 11.34 7.46
CA ARG A 146 14.00 10.86 7.07
C ARG A 146 13.97 9.36 6.86
N LEU A 147 15.01 8.81 6.22
CA LEU A 147 15.18 7.36 6.17
C LEU A 147 15.27 6.80 7.59
N ALA A 148 14.49 5.77 7.86
CA ALA A 148 14.64 5.04 9.11
C ALA A 148 16.02 4.38 9.14
N GLY A 149 16.70 4.45 10.28
CA GLY A 149 17.90 3.66 10.51
C GLY A 149 17.63 2.17 10.39
N ALA A 150 18.70 1.37 10.24
CA ALA A 150 18.58 -0.10 10.27
C ALA A 150 17.76 -0.50 11.49
N ALA A 151 16.65 -1.22 11.25
CA ALA A 151 15.83 -1.74 12.32
C ALA A 151 16.73 -2.60 13.21
N GLN A 152 17.06 -2.10 14.40
CA GLN A 152 17.63 -2.93 15.44
C GLN A 152 16.47 -3.81 15.89
N GLY A 153 16.33 -4.96 15.23
CA GLY A 153 15.34 -5.97 15.61
C GLY A 153 15.44 -6.24 17.10
N GLY A 154 14.33 -6.68 17.70
CA GLY A 154 14.35 -7.08 19.09
C GLY A 154 15.40 -8.15 19.33
N MET A 155 16.02 -8.18 20.52
CA MET A 155 17.02 -9.21 20.90
C MET A 155 16.54 -10.64 20.57
N MET A 156 15.23 -10.85 20.58
CA MET A 156 14.57 -12.12 20.31
C MET A 156 14.51 -12.48 18.81
N GLU A 157 14.44 -11.50 17.91
CA GLU A 157 14.43 -11.72 16.44
C GLU A 157 15.81 -12.16 15.92
N GLY A 158 16.88 -11.86 16.66
CA GLY A 158 18.24 -12.30 16.35
C GLY A 158 18.54 -13.76 16.71
N ILE A 159 17.65 -14.44 17.43
CA ILE A 159 17.84 -15.80 17.95
C ILE A 159 16.76 -16.72 17.38
N PRO A 160 17.11 -17.95 16.91
CA PRO A 160 16.15 -18.85 16.25
C PRO A 160 14.90 -19.17 17.09
N CYS A 161 14.98 -19.10 18.42
CA CYS A 161 13.85 -19.33 19.31
C CYS A 161 12.77 -18.23 19.23
N GLY A 162 13.14 -16.97 18.94
CA GLY A 162 12.17 -15.86 18.92
C GLY A 162 11.26 -15.85 17.71
N VAL A 163 11.60 -16.60 16.68
CA VAL A 163 10.81 -16.79 15.45
C VAL A 163 10.42 -18.25 15.23
N CYS A 164 10.63 -19.11 16.23
CA CYS A 164 10.40 -20.55 16.09
C CYS A 164 8.89 -20.84 16.03
N PRO A 165 8.39 -21.49 14.95
CA PRO A 165 6.95 -21.76 14.80
C PRO A 165 6.43 -22.86 15.74
N ARG A 166 7.31 -23.52 16.48
CA ARG A 166 7.02 -24.65 17.37
C ARG A 166 7.59 -24.43 18.77
N ILE A 167 7.80 -23.18 19.18
CA ILE A 167 8.42 -22.86 20.46
C ILE A 167 7.64 -23.43 21.65
N ASP A 168 6.31 -23.44 21.56
CA ASP A 168 5.41 -23.98 22.59
C ASP A 168 5.50 -25.50 22.74
N GLU A 169 5.99 -26.20 21.72
CA GLU A 169 6.19 -27.65 21.71
C GLU A 169 7.63 -28.04 22.09
N CYS A 170 8.52 -27.06 22.27
CA CYS A 170 9.93 -27.27 22.54
C CYS A 170 10.17 -27.52 24.03
N SER A 171 10.71 -28.69 24.38
CA SER A 171 11.07 -29.04 25.76
C SER A 171 12.35 -29.88 25.81
N PRO A 172 13.12 -29.83 26.91
CA PRO A 172 14.38 -30.58 27.03
C PRO A 172 14.23 -32.07 26.69
N ASP A 173 13.15 -32.69 27.16
CA ASP A 173 12.86 -34.12 27.02
C ASP A 173 11.83 -34.44 25.91
N GLY A 174 11.43 -33.43 25.14
CA GLY A 174 10.42 -33.56 24.08
C GLY A 174 10.99 -34.04 22.74
N VAL A 175 10.09 -34.44 21.84
CA VAL A 175 10.45 -34.76 20.44
C VAL A 175 11.07 -33.53 19.74
N ILE A 176 10.56 -32.34 20.05
CA ILE A 176 11.18 -31.06 19.70
C ILE A 176 11.96 -30.61 20.93
N SER A 177 13.29 -30.65 20.85
CA SER A 177 14.17 -30.33 21.97
C SER A 177 15.22 -29.29 21.57
N PRO A 178 15.61 -28.37 22.49
CA PRO A 178 16.71 -27.45 22.24
C PRO A 178 18.02 -28.17 21.93
N SER A 179 18.24 -29.36 22.50
CA SER A 179 19.47 -30.15 22.36
C SER A 179 19.64 -30.73 20.94
N THR A 180 18.53 -31.04 20.27
CA THR A 180 18.50 -31.62 18.91
C THR A 180 18.04 -30.60 17.86
N CYS A 181 17.79 -29.35 18.25
CA CYS A 181 17.20 -28.31 17.41
C CYS A 181 18.07 -27.96 16.19
N VAL A 182 17.55 -28.24 15.00
CA VAL A 182 18.21 -27.92 13.72
C VAL A 182 18.40 -26.42 13.50
N TYR A 183 17.48 -25.59 13.99
CA TYR A 183 17.60 -24.13 13.89
C TYR A 183 18.74 -23.58 14.76
N TYR A 184 18.89 -24.15 15.96
CA TYR A 184 19.94 -23.75 16.90
C TYR A 184 21.32 -24.18 16.40
N LYS A 185 21.45 -25.42 15.88
CA LYS A 185 22.69 -25.94 15.27
C LYS A 185 23.14 -25.11 14.06
N LYS A 186 22.22 -24.82 13.14
CA LYS A 186 22.50 -23.99 11.97
C LYS A 186 22.92 -22.56 12.36
N TRP A 187 22.26 -21.98 13.35
CA TRP A 187 22.57 -20.63 13.83
C TRP A 187 23.94 -20.57 14.54
N LEU A 188 24.28 -21.59 15.32
CA LEU A 188 25.60 -21.74 15.97
C LEU A 188 26.71 -22.25 15.02
N GLN A 189 26.41 -22.49 13.75
CA GLN A 189 27.35 -23.04 12.77
C GLN A 189 27.97 -24.39 13.22
N MET A 190 27.19 -25.23 13.89
CA MET A 190 27.63 -26.54 14.40
C MET A 190 27.49 -27.67 13.38
N ASP A 191 26.95 -27.40 12.18
CA ASP A 191 26.85 -28.35 11.08
C ASP A 191 28.07 -28.16 10.14
N PHE A 192 29.02 -29.10 10.18
CA PHE A 192 30.11 -29.26 9.19
C PHE A 192 29.76 -30.38 8.19
#